data_AF-A0A9E3FRT5-F1
#
_entry.id   AF-A0A9E3FRT5-F1
#
_cell.length_a   1.000
_cell.length_b   1.000
_cell.length_c   1.000
_cell.angle_alpha   90.00
_cell.angle_beta   90.00
_cell.angle_gamma   90.00
#
_symmetry.space_group_name_H-M   'P 1'
#
loop_
_entity.id
_entity.type
_entity.pdbx_description
1 polymer ?
#
loop_
_entity_poly.entity_id
_entity_poly.type
_entity_poly.pdbx_seq_one_letter_code
_entity_poly.pdbx_strand_id
1 'polypeptide(L)' 'MSGGIFNSSGICVAVVRGSEIFDLTGKKLYDVKGVNIYRPSGELVGHLSDARGTEKHLDRSTDRLFPAAHPRGKAGRDT' A
#
# COMPACT_ATOMS: atom_id res chain seq x y z
N MET A 1 5.90 -6.85 14.98
CA MET A 1 5.19 -7.61 13.93
C MET A 1 5.33 -6.86 12.61
N SER A 2 5.86 -7.52 11.59
CA SER A 2 5.90 -7.01 10.21
C SER A 2 4.91 -7.80 9.38
N GLY A 3 4.06 -7.13 8.62
CA GLY A 3 3.04 -7.75 7.76
C GLY A 3 3.20 -7.27 6.33
N GLY A 4 3.01 -8.16 5.35
CA GLY A 4 2.84 -7.75 3.96
C GLY A 4 1.50 -7.04 3.80
N ILE A 5 1.49 -5.96 3.03
CA ILE A 5 0.28 -5.27 2.61
C ILE A 5 -0.05 -5.75 1.20
N PHE A 6 -1.18 -6.43 1.09
CA PHE A 6 -1.69 -6.95 -0.17
C PHE A 6 -2.83 -6.08 -0.67
N ASN A 7 -2.84 -5.84 -1.98
CA ASN A 7 -3.93 -5.12 -2.61
C ASN A 7 -5.14 -6.03 -2.87
N SER A 8 -6.22 -5.49 -3.43
CA SER A 8 -7.44 -6.27 -3.74
C SER A 8 -7.19 -7.40 -4.75
N SER A 9 -6.09 -7.35 -5.50
CA SER A 9 -5.66 -8.40 -6.44
C SER A 9 -4.76 -9.45 -5.79
N GLY A 10 -4.48 -9.35 -4.47
CA GLY A 10 -3.58 -10.24 -3.76
C GLY A 10 -2.09 -9.99 -4.03
N ILE A 11 -1.74 -8.84 -4.62
CA ILE A 11 -0.35 -8.47 -4.90
C ILE A 11 0.21 -7.72 -3.68
N CYS A 12 1.38 -8.16 -3.21
CA CYS A 12 2.11 -7.44 -2.16
C CYS A 12 2.64 -6.13 -2.75
N VAL A 13 2.12 -5.00 -2.28
CA VAL A 13 2.50 -3.67 -2.76
C VAL A 13 3.35 -2.90 -1.75
N ALA A 14 3.32 -3.31 -0.48
CA ALA A 14 4.09 -2.68 0.58
C ALA A 14 4.28 -3.63 1.76
N VAL A 15 5.15 -3.26 2.69
CA VAL A 15 5.40 -3.97 3.94
C VAL A 15 5.16 -3.02 5.10
N VAL A 16 4.28 -3.37 6.02
CA VAL A 16 4.13 -2.65 7.29
C VAL A 16 5.13 -3.19 8.31
N ARG A 17 5.87 -2.29 8.97
CA ARG A 17 6.66 -2.58 10.17
C ARG A 17 6.21 -1.67 11.30
N GLY A 18 5.50 -2.24 12.28
CA GLY A 18 4.93 -1.46 13.38
C GLY A 18 3.88 -0.47 12.89
N SER A 19 4.19 0.82 12.97
CA SER A 19 3.33 1.94 12.55
C SER A 19 3.77 2.57 11.23
N GLU A 20 4.68 1.93 10.49
CA GLU A 20 5.29 2.51 9.29
C GLU A 20 5.12 1.57 8.11
N ILE A 21 4.76 2.14 6.96
CA ILE A 21 4.60 1.42 5.70
C ILE A 21 5.79 1.71 4.81
N PHE A 22 6.46 0.64 4.40
CA PHE A 22 7.59 0.65 3.51
C PHE A 22 7.19 0.08 2.16
N ASP A 23 7.72 0.66 1.09
CA ASP A 23 7.68 0.06 -0.24
C ASP A 23 8.45 -1.27 -0.26
N LEU A 24 8.27 -2.08 -1.30
CA LEU A 24 9.06 -3.30 -1.53
C LEU A 24 10.57 -3.02 -1.61
N THR A 25 10.95 -1.80 -1.97
CA THR A 25 12.33 -1.31 -1.98
C THR A 25 12.88 -0.90 -0.61
N GLY A 26 12.06 -0.93 0.45
CA GLY A 26 12.44 -0.52 1.81
C GLY A 26 12.35 0.99 2.06
N LYS A 27 11.80 1.77 1.13
CA LYS A 27 11.56 3.21 1.30
C LYS A 27 10.27 3.44 2.08
N LYS A 28 10.30 4.26 3.13
CA LYS A 28 9.07 4.68 3.85
C LYS A 28 8.14 5.43 2.89
N LEU A 29 6.93 4.94 2.72
CA LEU A 29 5.88 5.55 1.91
C LEU A 29 4.87 6.30 2.78
N TYR A 30 4.36 5.62 3.81
CA TYR A 30 3.23 6.08 4.60
C TYR A 30 3.42 5.73 6.08
N ASP A 31 2.66 6.39 6.93
CA ASP A 31 2.51 6.09 8.35
C ASP A 31 1.14 5.42 8.57
N VAL A 32 1.05 4.47 9.49
CA VAL A 32 -0.21 3.80 9.80
C VAL A 32 -0.49 3.89 11.29
N LYS A 33 -1.69 4.37 11.62
CA LYS A 33 -2.19 4.42 13.00
C LYS A 33 -3.45 3.56 13.10
N GLY A 34 -3.29 2.37 13.65
CA GLY A 34 -4.33 1.34 13.71
C GLY A 34 -4.67 0.82 12.31
N VAL A 35 -5.81 1.27 11.80
CA VAL A 35 -6.33 0.96 10.45
C VAL A 35 -6.14 2.13 9.47
N ASN A 36 -5.78 3.31 9.95
CA ASN A 36 -5.74 4.51 9.11
C ASN A 36 -4.34 4.71 8.53
N ILE A 37 -4.26 5.00 7.24
CA ILE A 37 -3.01 5.25 6.50
C ILE A 37 -2.87 6.75 6.26
N TYR A 38 -1.75 7.30 6.68
CA TYR A 38 -1.40 8.71 6.58
C TYR A 38 -0.19 8.91 5.69
N ARG A 39 -0.18 10.01 4.92
CA ARG A 39 1.03 10.50 4.26
C ARG A 39 2.07 10.93 5.32
N PRO A 40 3.36 10.98 4.95
CA PRO A 40 4.35 11.68 5.77
C PRO A 40 3.99 13.14 6.05
N SER A 41 3.16 13.77 5.20
CA SER A 41 2.59 15.10 5.44
C SER A 41 1.49 15.14 6.53
N GLY A 42 1.01 14.01 7.02
CA GLY A 42 -0.06 13.90 8.01
C GLY A 42 -1.48 13.75 7.44
N GLU A 43 -1.64 13.71 6.13
CA GLU A 43 -2.95 13.59 5.48
C GLU A 43 -3.44 12.14 5.48
N LEU A 44 -4.68 11.91 5.93
CA LEU A 44 -5.34 10.60 5.84
C LEU A 44 -5.63 10.29 4.37
N VAL A 45 -5.04 9.23 3.86
CA VAL A 45 -5.21 8.84 2.46
C VAL A 45 -6.07 7.60 2.28
N GLY A 46 -6.09 6.71 3.27
CA GLY A 46 -6.88 5.51 3.16
C GLY A 46 -6.92 4.70 4.43
N HIS A 47 -7.47 3.50 4.29
CA HIS A 47 -7.76 2.63 5.40
C HIS A 47 -7.31 1.20 5.04
N LEU A 48 -6.63 0.56 5.97
CA LEU A 48 -6.41 -0.88 5.98
C LEU A 48 -7.69 -1.52 6.48
N SER A 49 -8.15 -2.56 5.79
CA SER A 49 -9.22 -3.39 6.33
C SER A 49 -8.68 -4.12 7.55
N ASP A 50 -9.32 -3.91 8.70
CA ASP A 50 -9.04 -4.65 9.94
C ASP A 50 -9.55 -6.09 9.74
N ALA A 51 -8.85 -6.85 8.91
CA ALA A 51 -9.02 -8.28 8.91
C ALA A 51 -8.42 -8.74 10.23
N ARG A 52 -9.25 -9.34 11.08
CA ARG A 52 -8.96 -9.92 12.40
C ARG A 52 -7.91 -11.06 12.36
N GLY A 53 -7.16 -11.17 11.26
CA GLY A 53 -6.07 -12.11 11.01
C GLY A 53 -4.80 -11.35 10.68
N THR A 54 -3.68 -12.03 10.70
CA THR A 54 -2.31 -11.52 10.54
C THR A 54 -2.00 -10.80 9.21
N GLU A 55 -3.00 -10.52 8.39
CA GLU A 55 -2.89 -10.12 6.99
C GLU A 55 -3.59 -8.78 6.77
N LYS A 56 -2.83 -7.71 6.51
CA LYS A 56 -3.38 -6.36 6.28
C LYS A 56 -3.68 -6.18 4.81
N HIS A 57 -4.97 -6.23 4.45
CA HIS A 57 -5.44 -5.97 3.09
C HIS A 57 -5.79 -4.50 2.91
N LEU A 58 -5.43 -3.94 1.76
CA LEU A 58 -5.87 -2.61 1.37
C LEU A 58 -7.34 -2.64 0.98
N ASP A 59 -8.08 -1.60 1.39
CA ASP A 59 -9.39 -1.35 0.80
C ASP A 59 -9.26 -1.07 -0.71
N ARG A 60 -10.30 -1.39 -1.48
CA ARG A 60 -10.33 -1.15 -2.93
C ARG A 60 -10.10 0.32 -3.30
N SER A 61 -10.49 1.25 -2.44
CA SER A 61 -10.22 2.69 -2.62
C SER A 61 -8.75 3.02 -2.38
N THR A 62 -8.11 2.28 -1.48
CA THR A 62 -6.72 2.46 -1.07
C THR A 62 -5.74 1.76 -2.04
N ASP A 63 -6.20 0.76 -2.80
CA ASP A 63 -5.44 0.13 -3.89
C ASP A 63 -4.82 1.17 -4.84
N ARG A 64 -5.53 2.27 -5.13
CA ARG A 64 -5.03 3.35 -6.01
C ARG A 64 -3.87 4.15 -5.43
N LEU A 65 -3.66 4.13 -4.12
CA LEU A 65 -2.59 4.89 -3.45
C LEU A 65 -1.25 4.19 -3.55
N PHE A 66 -1.27 2.87 -3.61
CA PHE A 66 -0.10 2.07 -3.88
C PHE A 66 -0.11 1.80 -5.36
N PRO A 67 0.68 2.50 -6.18
CA PRO A 67 0.80 2.13 -7.58
C PRO A 67 1.30 0.69 -7.60
N ALA A 68 0.40 -0.28 -7.81
CA ALA A 68 0.77 -1.66 -8.07
C ALA A 68 1.77 -1.53 -9.20
N ALA A 69 3.03 -1.86 -8.95
CA ALA A 69 4.14 -1.58 -9.84
C ALA A 69 3.71 -1.98 -11.24
N HIS A 70 3.29 -1.00 -12.03
CA HIS A 70 2.69 -1.26 -13.32
C HIS A 70 3.85 -1.87 -14.11
N PRO A 71 3.77 -3.14 -14.54
CA PRO A 71 4.76 -3.60 -15.49
C PRO A 71 4.53 -2.73 -16.71
N ARG A 72 5.47 -1.81 -16.96
CA ARG A 72 5.53 -0.90 -18.10
C ARG A 72 4.66 -1.36 -19.26
N GLY A 73 3.48 -0.78 -19.42
CA GLY A 73 2.83 -0.67 -20.71
C GLY A 73 3.62 0.30 -21.57
N LYS A 74 4.62 -0.18 -22.31
CA LYS A 74 5.03 0.49 -23.56
C LYS A 74 3.83 0.42 -24.50
N ALA A 75 3.31 1.56 -24.96
CA ALA A 75 3.01 1.82 -26.37
C ALA A 75 2.31 3.18 -26.52
N GLY A 76 3.06 4.11 -27.11
CA GLY A 76 2.57 5.38 -27.65
C GLY A 76 3.65 5.93 -28.57
N ARG A 77 4.13 5.10 -29.51
CA ARG A 77 4.76 5.59 -30.74
C ARG A 77 3.62 5.63 -31.76
N ASP A 78 3.02 6.80 -31.91
CA ASP A 78 2.24 7.11 -33.10
C ASP A 78 3.25 7.40 -34.22
N THR A 79 3.02 6.73 -35.35
CA THR A 79 3.76 6.79 -36.61
C THR A 79 3.64 8.13 -37.30
#